data_AF-A0A6G6WBN4-F1
#
_entry.id   AF-A0A6G6WBN4-F1
#
_cell.length_a   1.000
_cell.length_b   1.000
_cell.length_c   1.000
_cell.angle_alpha   90.00
_cell.angle_beta   90.00
_cell.angle_gamma   90.00
#
_symmetry.space_group_name_H-M   'P 1'
#
loop_
_entity.id
_entity.type
_entity.pdbx_description
1 polymer ?
#
loop_
_entity_poly.entity_id
_entity_poly.type
_entity_poly.pdbx_seq_one_letter_code
_entity_poly.pdbx_strand_id
1 'polypeptide(L)'
;MGTAWDQAGFRGRVQAALEAFLDEQAERLLPLGRDAARLVAEARTSVAGGKMFRASFCWWGHQAVAAPTDEDAVVRACAALELLHASALVHDDFMDASDSRRGRPSTHRTFEHEHRGSGWRGDPEQYGAAAAILLGDLLLSWADELVRRCGLPLAQVAPALDVLDLCRSEVIAGQFLDVSVQARGHADVDTAMTVLRYKSAKYSIERPLHLGAALAGAGPETLAELSAFGLPLGEAFQLRDDLLGVYGDPQTTGKPAGDDLVEGKRTVLVALALDGAPASDAALLDRALGTPLDEADVERLRGVIDASGAHEQVEAVIDQLTDVALAALDRASVDDDAREVLRSLATAVTRRTV
;
A
#
# COMPACT_ATOMS: atom_id res chain seq x y z
N MET A 1 -2.10 2.54 23.84
CA MET A 1 -0.67 2.83 24.10
C MET A 1 -0.03 3.13 22.76
N GLY A 2 0.41 4.37 22.54
CA GLY A 2 1.03 4.77 21.27
C GLY A 2 2.31 3.98 21.03
N THR A 3 2.51 3.46 19.82
CA THR A 3 3.80 2.92 19.40
C THR A 3 4.83 4.06 19.40
N ALA A 4 6.11 3.75 19.66
CA ALA A 4 7.17 4.78 19.74
C ALA A 4 7.27 5.68 18.49
N TRP A 5 6.80 5.19 17.34
CA TRP A 5 6.74 5.92 16.07
C TRP A 5 5.44 6.71 15.82
N ASP A 6 4.38 6.45 16.58
CA ASP A 6 3.13 7.23 16.56
C ASP A 6 3.17 8.29 17.67
N GLN A 7 4.19 9.14 17.62
CA GLN A 7 4.36 10.23 18.58
C GLN A 7 3.12 11.14 18.57
N ALA A 8 2.70 11.58 19.76
CA ALA A 8 1.74 12.68 19.98
C ALA A 8 0.42 12.64 19.20
N GLY A 9 -0.07 11.44 18.82
CA GLY A 9 -1.35 11.32 18.10
C GLY A 9 -1.27 11.75 16.63
N PHE A 10 -0.10 11.63 16.00
CA PHE A 10 0.10 11.91 14.57
C PHE A 10 -0.96 11.23 13.68
N ARG A 11 -1.26 9.95 13.91
CA ARG A 11 -2.35 9.27 13.18
C ARG A 11 -3.71 9.95 13.35
N GLY A 12 -3.99 10.45 14.55
CA GLY A 12 -5.20 11.24 14.81
C GLY A 12 -5.23 12.55 14.04
N ARG A 13 -4.09 13.23 13.90
CA ARG A 13 -3.97 14.47 13.10
C ARG A 13 -4.14 14.19 11.60
N VAL A 14 -3.57 13.10 11.09
CA VAL A 14 -3.77 12.65 9.70
C VAL A 14 -5.23 12.32 9.44
N GLN A 15 -5.87 11.56 10.33
CA GLN A 15 -7.30 11.24 10.23
C GLN A 15 -8.16 12.51 10.22
N ALA A 16 -7.90 13.45 11.14
CA ALA A 16 -8.63 14.72 11.20
C ALA A 16 -8.42 15.57 9.93
N ALA A 17 -7.21 15.57 9.35
CA ALA A 17 -6.93 16.26 8.10
C ALA A 17 -7.70 15.65 6.91
N LEU A 18 -7.80 14.32 6.84
CA LEU A 18 -8.61 13.62 5.83
C LEU A 18 -10.09 13.94 5.99
N GLU A 19 -10.62 13.90 7.21
CA GLU A 19 -12.02 14.21 7.50
C GLU A 19 -12.37 15.63 7.12
N ALA A 20 -11.55 16.61 7.51
CA ALA A 20 -11.75 18.02 7.17
C ALA A 20 -11.71 18.24 5.64
N PHE A 21 -10.79 17.59 4.93
CA PHE A 21 -10.75 17.66 3.48
C PHE A 21 -12.00 17.05 2.84
N LEU A 22 -12.46 15.89 3.30
CA LEU A 22 -13.66 15.23 2.77
C LEU A 22 -14.95 15.98 3.14
N ASP A 23 -14.97 16.75 4.23
CA ASP A 23 -16.07 17.69 4.55
C ASP A 23 -16.15 18.79 3.48
N GLU A 24 -15.03 19.40 3.12
CA GLU A 24 -14.98 20.39 2.04
C GLU A 24 -15.43 19.80 0.70
N GLN A 25 -14.98 18.58 0.36
CA GLN A 25 -15.41 17.92 -0.88
C GLN A 25 -16.90 17.58 -0.87
N ALA A 26 -17.45 17.19 0.28
CA ALA A 26 -18.89 16.96 0.43
C ALA A 26 -19.71 18.23 0.15
N GLU A 27 -19.27 19.38 0.67
CA GLU A 27 -19.90 20.67 0.40
C GLU A 27 -19.81 21.06 -1.08
N ARG A 28 -18.65 20.88 -1.71
CA ARG A 28 -18.44 21.18 -3.14
C ARG A 28 -19.28 20.31 -4.06
N LEU A 29 -19.48 19.04 -3.71
CA LEU A 29 -20.26 18.08 -4.49
C LEU A 29 -21.75 18.07 -4.12
N LEU A 30 -22.18 18.82 -3.10
CA LEU A 30 -23.58 18.90 -2.67
C LEU A 30 -24.58 19.21 -3.81
N PRO A 31 -24.28 20.10 -4.78
CA PRO A 31 -25.19 20.36 -5.91
C PRO A 31 -25.45 19.17 -6.83
N LEU A 32 -24.60 18.12 -6.79
CA LEU A 32 -24.79 16.90 -7.57
C LEU A 32 -25.81 15.93 -6.95
N GLY A 33 -26.28 16.22 -5.73
CA GLY A 33 -27.35 15.49 -5.08
C GLY A 33 -26.89 14.22 -4.34
N ARG A 34 -27.86 13.35 -4.04
CA ARG A 34 -27.66 12.20 -3.13
C ARG A 34 -26.67 11.17 -3.66
N ASP A 35 -26.53 11.06 -4.98
CA ASP A 35 -25.63 10.09 -5.60
C ASP A 35 -24.17 10.43 -5.31
N ALA A 36 -23.80 11.71 -5.43
CA ALA A 36 -22.47 12.17 -5.06
C ALA A 36 -22.22 12.03 -3.54
N ALA A 37 -23.24 12.28 -2.71
CA ALA A 37 -23.12 12.10 -1.26
C ALA A 37 -22.78 10.64 -0.87
N ARG A 38 -23.32 9.65 -1.59
CA ARG A 38 -22.97 8.23 -1.38
C ARG A 38 -21.53 7.93 -1.75
N LEU A 39 -21.04 8.47 -2.87
CA LEU A 39 -19.65 8.31 -3.30
C LEU A 39 -18.67 8.92 -2.28
N VAL A 40 -19.00 10.10 -1.72
CA VAL A 40 -18.20 10.74 -0.66
C VAL A 40 -18.26 9.92 0.65
N ALA A 41 -19.40 9.33 0.99
CA ALA A 41 -19.51 8.47 2.17
C ALA A 41 -18.66 7.19 2.03
N GLU A 42 -18.60 6.61 0.83
CA GLU A 42 -17.69 5.50 0.56
C GLU A 42 -16.22 5.96 0.62
N ALA A 43 -15.87 7.12 0.05
CA ALA A 43 -14.53 7.69 0.16
C ALA A 43 -14.06 7.81 1.61
N ARG A 44 -14.93 8.29 2.52
CA ARG A 44 -14.67 8.35 3.96
C ARG A 44 -14.38 6.98 4.56
N THR A 45 -15.14 5.97 4.13
CA THR A 45 -14.93 4.60 4.57
C THR A 45 -13.58 4.07 4.08
N SER A 46 -13.21 4.34 2.83
CA SER A 46 -11.95 3.86 2.23
C SER A 46 -10.71 4.45 2.91
N VAL A 47 -10.77 5.69 3.40
CA VAL A 47 -9.65 6.33 4.11
C VAL A 47 -9.70 6.15 5.63
N ALA A 48 -10.75 5.54 6.17
CA ALA A 48 -10.89 5.39 7.61
C ALA A 48 -9.92 4.34 8.18
N GLY A 49 -9.18 4.75 9.21
CA GLY A 49 -8.31 3.87 9.98
C GLY A 49 -7.08 3.37 9.20
N GLY A 50 -6.54 2.24 9.62
CA GLY A 50 -5.27 1.71 9.12
C GLY A 50 -4.06 2.19 9.94
N LYS A 51 -2.87 1.74 9.51
CA LYS A 51 -1.61 2.03 10.23
C LYS A 51 -0.97 3.35 9.81
N MET A 52 -1.38 3.92 8.67
CA MET A 52 -0.89 5.19 8.11
C MET A 52 0.64 5.23 7.94
N PHE A 53 1.25 4.10 7.58
CA PHE A 53 2.70 4.01 7.43
C PHE A 53 3.23 4.95 6.36
N ARG A 54 2.48 5.15 5.26
CA ARG A 54 2.88 6.07 4.19
C ARG A 54 2.94 7.50 4.70
N ALA A 55 1.87 7.96 5.37
CA ALA A 55 1.89 9.26 6.02
C ALA A 55 3.02 9.40 7.06
N SER A 56 3.31 8.35 7.85
CA SER A 56 4.41 8.37 8.83
C SER A 56 5.79 8.46 8.17
N PHE A 57 6.06 7.69 7.11
CA PHE A 57 7.31 7.79 6.36
C PHE A 57 7.47 9.16 5.70
N CYS A 58 6.39 9.76 5.21
CA CYS A 58 6.42 11.14 4.71
C CYS A 58 6.76 12.15 5.81
N TRP A 59 6.09 12.06 6.96
CA TRP A 59 6.38 12.94 8.09
C TRP A 59 7.86 12.83 8.53
N TRP A 60 8.36 11.62 8.70
CA TRP A 60 9.75 11.43 9.13
C TRP A 60 10.78 11.67 8.04
N GLY A 61 10.41 11.58 6.77
CA GLY A 61 11.22 12.06 5.64
C GLY A 61 11.40 13.58 5.68
N HIS A 62 10.36 14.33 6.07
CA HIS A 62 10.47 15.78 6.31
C HIS A 62 11.38 16.07 7.52
N GLN A 63 11.08 15.45 8.67
CA GLN A 63 11.83 15.66 9.92
C GLN A 63 13.31 15.29 9.81
N ALA A 64 13.66 14.32 8.96
CA ALA A 64 15.04 13.93 8.68
C ALA A 64 15.90 15.08 8.11
N VAL A 65 15.25 16.10 7.53
CA VAL A 65 15.90 17.22 6.83
C VAL A 65 15.77 18.50 7.65
N ALA A 66 14.56 18.83 8.10
CA ALA A 66 14.29 20.06 8.85
C ALA A 66 13.02 19.95 9.70
N ALA A 67 12.96 20.75 10.76
CA ALA A 67 11.74 20.97 11.53
C ALA A 67 10.69 21.74 10.68
N PRO A 68 9.38 21.47 10.83
CA PRO A 68 8.35 22.08 10.00
C PRO A 68 8.15 23.53 10.41
N THR A 69 8.02 24.43 9.43
CA THR A 69 7.59 25.81 9.69
C THR A 69 6.09 25.90 9.96
N ASP A 70 5.32 24.97 9.40
CA ASP A 70 3.88 24.76 9.64
C ASP A 70 3.64 23.25 9.67
N GLU A 71 3.48 22.70 10.88
CA GLU A 71 3.27 21.26 11.05
C GLU A 71 1.95 20.79 10.42
N ASP A 72 0.88 21.57 10.54
CA ASP A 72 -0.44 21.16 10.06
C ASP A 72 -0.45 21.11 8.52
N ALA A 73 0.32 21.98 7.87
CA ALA A 73 0.50 21.92 6.43
C ALA A 73 1.25 20.65 5.98
N VAL A 74 2.30 20.26 6.71
CA VAL A 74 3.02 19.00 6.43
C VAL A 74 2.12 17.79 6.71
N VAL A 75 1.32 17.81 7.79
CA VAL A 75 0.33 16.75 8.07
C VAL A 75 -0.68 16.59 6.93
N ARG A 76 -1.21 17.71 6.39
CA ARG A 76 -2.12 17.66 5.23
C ARG A 76 -1.44 17.04 4.01
N ALA A 77 -0.18 17.39 3.74
CA ALA A 77 0.57 16.78 2.65
C ALA A 77 0.80 15.27 2.87
N CYS A 78 1.09 14.84 4.11
CA CYS A 78 1.22 13.43 4.46
C CYS A 78 -0.11 12.67 4.28
N ALA A 79 -1.23 13.29 4.66
CA ALA A 79 -2.57 12.72 4.53
C ALA A 79 -2.96 12.42 3.07
N ALA A 80 -2.44 13.18 2.10
CA ALA A 80 -2.68 12.92 0.69
C ALA A 80 -2.22 11.53 0.23
N LEU A 81 -1.19 10.95 0.87
CA LEU A 81 -0.74 9.59 0.56
C LEU A 81 -1.77 8.54 0.97
N GLU A 82 -2.63 8.82 1.95
CA GLU A 82 -3.72 7.92 2.34
C GLU A 82 -4.89 7.98 1.34
N LEU A 83 -5.12 9.14 0.69
CA LEU A 83 -6.05 9.23 -0.46
C LEU A 83 -5.53 8.46 -1.67
N LEU A 84 -4.23 8.60 -1.99
CA LEU A 84 -3.58 7.80 -3.03
C LEU A 84 -3.67 6.29 -2.70
N HIS A 85 -3.49 5.93 -1.43
CA HIS A 85 -3.62 4.54 -1.01
C HIS A 85 -5.03 3.99 -1.09
N ALA A 86 -6.03 4.78 -0.69
CA ALA A 86 -7.42 4.40 -0.84
C ALA A 86 -7.78 4.22 -2.33
N SER A 87 -7.30 5.11 -3.21
CA SER A 87 -7.45 4.95 -4.66
C SER A 87 -6.88 3.61 -5.15
N ALA A 88 -5.62 3.33 -4.83
CA ALA A 88 -4.95 2.10 -5.21
C ALA A 88 -5.71 0.84 -4.72
N LEU A 89 -6.18 0.83 -3.47
CA LEU A 89 -6.93 -0.30 -2.91
C LEU A 89 -8.29 -0.49 -3.58
N VAL A 90 -9.04 0.59 -3.83
CA VAL A 90 -10.36 0.51 -4.47
C VAL A 90 -10.25 -0.07 -5.88
N HIS A 91 -9.23 0.32 -6.64
CA HIS A 91 -8.97 -0.22 -7.97
C HIS A 91 -8.42 -1.65 -7.92
N ASP A 92 -7.46 -1.95 -7.03
CA ASP A 92 -6.87 -3.28 -6.82
C ASP A 92 -7.94 -4.31 -6.44
N ASP A 93 -8.81 -3.99 -5.47
CA ASP A 93 -9.92 -4.86 -5.06
C ASP A 93 -10.86 -5.22 -6.22
N PHE A 94 -11.09 -4.30 -7.16
CA PHE A 94 -11.90 -4.57 -8.34
C PHE A 94 -11.14 -5.41 -9.38
N MET A 95 -9.86 -5.12 -9.63
CA MET A 95 -9.03 -5.86 -10.58
C MET A 95 -8.81 -7.31 -10.13
N ASP A 96 -8.59 -7.53 -8.84
CA ASP A 96 -8.35 -8.84 -8.22
C ASP A 96 -9.67 -9.57 -7.87
N ALA A 97 -10.82 -8.95 -8.14
CA ALA A 97 -12.16 -9.45 -7.78
C ALA A 97 -12.31 -9.80 -6.28
N SER A 98 -11.61 -9.06 -5.40
CA SER A 98 -11.64 -9.28 -3.96
C SER A 98 -12.97 -8.84 -3.35
N ASP A 99 -13.68 -9.75 -2.69
CA ASP A 99 -15.00 -9.47 -2.09
C ASP A 99 -14.92 -8.58 -0.84
N SER A 100 -13.78 -8.57 -0.15
CA SER A 100 -13.64 -7.91 1.14
C SER A 100 -12.30 -7.21 1.32
N ARG A 101 -12.33 -6.14 2.12
CA ARG A 101 -11.18 -5.33 2.50
C ARG A 101 -11.35 -4.87 3.95
N ARG A 102 -10.35 -5.15 4.79
CA ARG A 102 -10.34 -4.76 6.22
C ARG A 102 -11.62 -5.19 6.97
N GLY A 103 -12.09 -6.42 6.70
CA GLY A 103 -13.30 -6.98 7.33
C GLY A 103 -14.63 -6.37 6.86
N ARG A 104 -14.64 -5.61 5.75
CA ARG A 104 -15.84 -5.04 5.13
C ARG A 104 -15.92 -5.45 3.65
N PRO A 105 -17.10 -5.39 3.01
CA PRO A 105 -17.18 -5.54 1.56
C PRO A 105 -16.29 -4.52 0.84
N SER A 106 -15.65 -4.93 -0.24
CA SER A 106 -14.93 -4.01 -1.12
C SER A 106 -15.90 -3.01 -1.79
N THR A 107 -15.38 -1.89 -2.29
CA THR A 107 -16.23 -0.82 -2.85
C THR A 107 -17.15 -1.31 -3.97
N HIS A 108 -16.64 -2.15 -4.89
CA HIS A 108 -17.47 -2.67 -5.98
C HIS A 108 -18.62 -3.53 -5.44
N ARG A 109 -18.36 -4.37 -4.41
CA ARG A 109 -19.39 -5.15 -3.73
C ARG A 109 -20.38 -4.30 -2.95
N THR A 110 -19.93 -3.21 -2.30
CA THR A 110 -20.82 -2.29 -1.59
C THR A 110 -21.88 -1.70 -2.51
N PHE A 111 -21.48 -1.16 -3.67
CA PHE A 111 -22.40 -0.56 -4.63
C PHE A 111 -23.24 -1.60 -5.39
N GLU A 112 -22.69 -2.78 -5.65
CA GLU A 112 -23.42 -3.92 -6.20
C GLU A 112 -24.57 -4.36 -5.27
N HIS A 113 -24.28 -4.50 -3.96
CA HIS A 113 -25.31 -4.81 -2.96
C HIS A 113 -26.36 -3.71 -2.84
N GLU A 114 -25.96 -2.45 -2.89
CA GLU A 114 -26.90 -1.32 -2.85
C GLU A 114 -27.84 -1.32 -4.05
N HIS A 115 -27.32 -1.58 -5.26
CA HIS A 115 -28.10 -1.66 -6.49
C HIS A 115 -29.15 -2.78 -6.40
N ARG A 116 -28.75 -3.98 -5.98
CA ARG A 116 -29.66 -5.11 -5.76
C ARG A 116 -30.71 -4.80 -4.70
N GLY A 117 -30.28 -4.28 -3.55
CA GLY A 117 -31.18 -3.95 -2.44
C GLY A 117 -32.23 -2.89 -2.79
N SER A 118 -31.88 -1.99 -3.72
CA SER A 118 -32.77 -0.93 -4.18
C SER A 118 -33.65 -1.32 -5.37
N GLY A 119 -33.45 -2.50 -5.97
CA GLY A 119 -34.20 -2.97 -7.13
C GLY A 119 -34.05 -2.07 -8.36
N TRP A 120 -32.87 -1.46 -8.55
CA TRP A 120 -32.62 -0.62 -9.72
C TRP A 120 -32.51 -1.44 -11.00
N ARG A 121 -32.64 -0.77 -12.14
CA ARG A 121 -32.53 -1.39 -13.46
C ARG A 121 -31.06 -1.58 -13.85
N GLY A 122 -30.79 -2.59 -14.67
CA GLY A 122 -29.46 -2.88 -15.21
C GLY A 122 -28.72 -3.94 -14.41
N ASP A 123 -27.44 -4.11 -14.73
CA ASP A 123 -26.55 -5.09 -14.10
C ASP A 123 -25.92 -4.51 -12.81
N PRO A 124 -26.15 -5.13 -11.63
CA PRO A 124 -25.55 -4.70 -10.39
C PRO A 124 -24.03 -4.78 -10.36
N GLU A 125 -23.42 -5.79 -11.01
CA GLU A 125 -21.97 -5.98 -11.00
C GLU A 125 -21.29 -4.86 -11.80
N GLN A 126 -21.81 -4.56 -13.00
CA GLN A 126 -21.34 -3.43 -13.79
C GLN A 126 -21.51 -2.08 -13.08
N TYR A 127 -22.58 -1.91 -12.28
CA TYR A 127 -22.77 -0.71 -11.48
C TYR A 127 -21.71 -0.60 -10.37
N GLY A 128 -21.43 -1.70 -9.66
CA GLY A 128 -20.37 -1.79 -8.67
C GLY A 128 -18.99 -1.49 -9.25
N ALA A 129 -18.67 -2.09 -10.40
CA ALA A 129 -17.44 -1.84 -11.16
C ALA A 129 -17.28 -0.36 -11.52
N ALA A 130 -18.33 0.26 -12.08
CA ALA A 130 -18.31 1.68 -12.44
C ALA A 130 -18.08 2.57 -11.20
N ALA A 131 -18.71 2.26 -10.07
CA ALA A 131 -18.53 3.01 -8.84
C ALA A 131 -17.10 2.90 -8.28
N ALA A 132 -16.49 1.71 -8.31
CA ALA A 132 -15.11 1.51 -7.88
C ALA A 132 -14.11 2.28 -8.76
N ILE A 133 -14.26 2.21 -10.08
CA ILE A 133 -13.41 2.96 -11.01
C ILE A 133 -13.48 4.46 -10.72
N LEU A 134 -14.70 5.01 -10.68
CA LEU A 134 -14.93 6.44 -10.47
C LEU A 134 -14.48 6.92 -9.09
N LEU A 135 -14.68 6.12 -8.04
CA LEU A 135 -14.20 6.46 -6.69
C LEU A 135 -12.67 6.50 -6.66
N GLY A 136 -12.00 5.49 -7.20
CA GLY A 136 -10.55 5.45 -7.22
C GLY A 136 -9.94 6.62 -8.02
N ASP A 137 -10.55 7.00 -9.16
CA ASP A 137 -10.13 8.18 -9.94
C ASP A 137 -10.30 9.48 -9.15
N LEU A 138 -11.41 9.61 -8.42
CA LEU A 138 -11.71 10.78 -7.62
C LEU A 138 -10.73 10.92 -6.44
N LEU A 139 -10.45 9.81 -5.73
CA LEU A 139 -9.46 9.75 -4.65
C LEU A 139 -8.06 10.10 -5.14
N LEU A 140 -7.67 9.63 -6.33
CA LEU A 140 -6.39 9.96 -6.96
C LEU A 140 -6.27 11.46 -7.23
N SER A 141 -7.30 12.06 -7.84
CA SER A 141 -7.36 13.50 -8.10
C SER A 141 -7.31 14.33 -6.82
N TRP A 142 -8.01 13.86 -5.77
CA TRP A 142 -8.02 14.50 -4.46
C TRP A 142 -6.70 14.41 -3.71
N ALA A 143 -5.91 13.34 -3.89
CA ALA A 143 -4.56 13.26 -3.35
C ALA A 143 -3.71 14.44 -3.87
N ASP A 144 -3.74 14.69 -5.18
CA ASP A 144 -2.99 15.79 -5.77
C ASP A 144 -3.52 17.16 -5.32
N GLU A 145 -4.85 17.28 -5.19
CA GLU A 145 -5.47 18.51 -4.67
C GLU A 145 -5.02 18.82 -3.24
N LEU A 146 -4.96 17.80 -2.38
CA LEU A 146 -4.59 17.97 -0.99
C LEU A 146 -3.12 18.35 -0.82
N VAL A 147 -2.20 17.77 -1.62
CA VAL A 147 -0.79 18.21 -1.62
C VAL A 147 -0.67 19.66 -2.11
N ARG A 148 -1.29 20.02 -3.24
CA ARG A 148 -1.23 21.39 -3.79
C ARG A 148 -1.80 22.44 -2.84
N ARG A 149 -2.84 22.09 -2.07
CA ARG A 149 -3.53 22.98 -1.12
C ARG A 149 -3.14 22.70 0.33
N CYS A 150 -2.00 22.04 0.57
CA CYS A 150 -1.59 21.69 1.92
C CYS A 150 -1.30 22.92 2.80
N GLY A 151 -1.13 24.11 2.22
CA GLY A 151 -0.94 25.38 2.95
C GLY A 151 0.50 25.89 2.93
N LEU A 152 1.45 25.09 2.44
CA LEU A 152 2.80 25.54 2.16
C LEU A 152 2.85 26.39 0.87
N PRO A 153 3.84 27.30 0.73
CA PRO A 153 4.06 28.03 -0.52
C PRO A 153 4.33 27.07 -1.69
N LEU A 154 3.76 27.36 -2.87
CA LEU A 154 3.92 26.50 -4.05
C LEU A 154 5.39 26.22 -4.42
N ALA A 155 6.29 27.16 -4.17
CA ALA A 155 7.73 26.96 -4.41
C ALA A 155 8.34 25.83 -3.55
N GLN A 156 7.81 25.58 -2.34
CA GLN A 156 8.20 24.46 -1.49
C GLN A 156 7.47 23.16 -1.89
N VAL A 157 6.22 23.29 -2.37
CA VAL A 157 5.40 22.14 -2.77
C VAL A 157 5.81 21.56 -4.13
N ALA A 158 6.32 22.37 -5.05
CA ALA A 158 6.59 21.94 -6.43
C ALA A 158 7.55 20.74 -6.53
N PRO A 159 8.70 20.68 -5.83
CA PRO A 159 9.56 19.48 -5.87
C PRO A 159 8.88 18.22 -5.33
N ALA A 160 7.99 18.38 -4.34
CA ALA A 160 7.23 17.26 -3.79
C ALA A 160 6.17 16.75 -4.79
N LEU A 161 5.59 17.64 -5.62
CA LEU A 161 4.68 17.22 -6.70
C LEU A 161 5.42 16.37 -7.73
N ASP A 162 6.67 16.68 -8.09
CA ASP A 162 7.46 15.84 -9.00
C ASP A 162 7.69 14.44 -8.42
N VAL A 163 7.93 14.34 -7.11
CA VAL A 163 8.03 13.04 -6.41
C VAL A 163 6.70 12.29 -6.43
N LEU A 164 5.59 12.98 -6.19
CA LEU A 164 4.25 12.38 -6.23
C LEU A 164 3.90 11.88 -7.63
N ASP A 165 4.20 12.65 -8.68
CA ASP A 165 3.96 12.29 -10.07
C ASP A 165 4.73 11.02 -10.46
N LEU A 166 6.00 10.92 -10.04
CA LEU A 166 6.81 9.73 -10.23
C LEU A 166 6.27 8.54 -9.43
N CYS A 167 5.87 8.76 -8.16
CA CYS A 167 5.25 7.74 -7.32
C CYS A 167 4.00 7.15 -7.96
N ARG A 168 3.09 7.99 -8.46
CA ARG A 168 1.86 7.57 -9.17
C ARG A 168 2.20 6.77 -10.43
N SER A 169 3.15 7.25 -11.23
CA SER A 169 3.59 6.55 -12.45
C SER A 169 4.15 5.16 -12.13
N GLU A 170 5.02 5.06 -11.13
CA GLU A 170 5.65 3.81 -10.70
C GLU A 170 4.63 2.81 -10.13
N VAL A 171 3.73 3.24 -9.25
CA VAL A 171 2.76 2.32 -8.63
C VAL A 171 1.72 1.82 -9.63
N ILE A 172 1.23 2.68 -10.53
CA ILE A 172 0.24 2.29 -11.56
C ILE A 172 0.89 1.35 -12.58
N ALA A 173 2.11 1.66 -13.03
CA ALA A 173 2.84 0.75 -13.92
C ALA A 173 3.18 -0.57 -13.21
N GLY A 174 3.58 -0.52 -11.94
CA GLY A 174 3.83 -1.70 -11.11
C GLY A 174 2.60 -2.59 -10.96
N GLN A 175 1.42 -1.99 -10.76
CA GLN A 175 0.14 -2.73 -10.75
C GLN A 175 -0.13 -3.41 -12.08
N PHE A 176 0.12 -2.72 -13.21
CA PHE A 176 -0.06 -3.33 -14.52
C PHE A 176 0.93 -4.48 -14.77
N LEU A 177 2.16 -4.39 -14.26
CA LEU A 177 3.11 -5.50 -14.28
C LEU A 177 2.59 -6.70 -13.48
N ASP A 178 2.01 -6.48 -12.30
CA ASP A 178 1.39 -7.53 -11.48
C ASP A 178 0.26 -8.26 -12.22
N VAL A 179 -0.70 -7.51 -12.76
CA VAL A 179 -1.79 -8.08 -13.57
C VAL A 179 -1.25 -8.79 -14.80
N SER A 180 -0.18 -8.28 -15.42
CA SER A 180 0.43 -8.89 -16.60
C SER A 180 1.11 -10.24 -16.28
N VAL A 181 1.77 -10.37 -15.13
CA VAL A 181 2.42 -11.64 -14.75
C VAL A 181 1.39 -12.71 -14.38
N GLN A 182 0.31 -12.31 -13.70
CA GLN A 182 -0.81 -13.20 -13.40
C GLN A 182 -1.46 -13.70 -14.70
N ALA A 183 -1.75 -12.79 -15.64
CA ALA A 183 -2.36 -13.14 -16.93
C ALA A 183 -1.48 -14.07 -17.79
N ARG A 184 -0.15 -13.97 -17.68
CA ARG A 184 0.80 -14.86 -18.35
C ARG A 184 0.97 -16.20 -17.64
N GLY A 185 0.56 -16.29 -16.37
CA GLY A 185 0.70 -17.48 -15.54
C GLY A 185 2.15 -17.80 -15.14
N HIS A 186 3.10 -16.88 -15.32
CA HIS A 186 4.50 -17.13 -15.01
C HIS A 186 5.24 -15.84 -14.66
N ALA A 187 6.03 -15.90 -13.58
CA ALA A 187 7.04 -14.92 -13.22
C ALA A 187 8.26 -15.66 -12.65
N ASP A 188 9.45 -15.33 -13.14
CA ASP A 188 10.69 -15.66 -12.44
C ASP A 188 10.90 -14.70 -11.25
N VAL A 189 11.88 -15.03 -10.40
CA VAL A 189 12.18 -14.24 -9.19
C VAL A 189 12.49 -12.78 -9.52
N ASP A 190 13.24 -12.50 -10.58
CA ASP A 190 13.60 -11.14 -10.99
C ASP A 190 12.37 -10.33 -11.43
N THR A 191 11.45 -10.95 -12.16
CA THR A 191 10.18 -10.34 -12.54
C THR A 191 9.30 -10.07 -11.32
N ALA A 192 9.17 -11.05 -10.42
CA ALA A 192 8.40 -10.88 -9.18
C ALA A 192 8.98 -9.78 -8.29
N MET A 193 10.32 -9.71 -8.15
CA MET A 193 11.02 -8.64 -7.45
C MET A 193 10.80 -7.27 -8.10
N THR A 194 10.72 -7.20 -9.44
CA THR A 194 10.42 -5.96 -10.16
C THR A 194 9.02 -5.46 -9.85
N VAL A 195 8.02 -6.36 -9.88
CA VAL A 195 6.63 -6.04 -9.49
C VAL A 195 6.61 -5.53 -8.05
N LEU A 196 7.18 -6.29 -7.13
CA LEU A 196 7.28 -5.96 -5.70
C LEU A 196 7.91 -4.59 -5.47
N ARG A 197 9.01 -4.30 -6.16
CA ARG A 197 9.73 -3.03 -6.06
C ARG A 197 8.86 -1.83 -6.45
N TYR A 198 8.20 -1.88 -7.60
CA TYR A 198 7.48 -0.73 -8.13
C TYR A 198 6.04 -0.62 -7.61
N LYS A 199 5.32 -1.75 -7.46
CA LYS A 199 3.95 -1.77 -6.91
C LYS A 199 3.94 -1.43 -5.43
N SER A 200 4.96 -1.85 -4.66
CA SER A 200 4.91 -1.71 -3.19
C SER A 200 6.10 -1.02 -2.56
N ALA A 201 7.34 -1.49 -2.78
CA ALA A 201 8.49 -0.99 -2.01
C ALA A 201 8.69 0.53 -2.17
N LYS A 202 8.73 0.99 -3.43
CA LYS A 202 8.89 2.40 -3.77
C LYS A 202 7.69 3.22 -3.30
N TYR A 203 6.50 2.74 -3.63
CA TYR A 203 5.23 3.40 -3.33
C TYR A 203 4.96 3.56 -1.82
N SER A 204 5.30 2.55 -1.02
CA SER A 204 4.89 2.47 0.39
C SER A 204 5.90 3.10 1.35
N ILE A 205 7.18 3.19 0.96
CA ILE A 205 8.26 3.66 1.85
C ILE A 205 9.14 4.71 1.17
N GLU A 206 9.82 4.37 0.07
CA GLU A 206 10.81 5.27 -0.57
C GLU A 206 10.19 6.61 -1.00
N ARG A 207 9.09 6.58 -1.76
CA ARG A 207 8.43 7.78 -2.29
C ARG A 207 7.78 8.62 -1.20
N PRO A 208 7.12 8.04 -0.18
CA PRO A 208 6.73 8.81 1.00
C PRO A 208 7.90 9.55 1.67
N LEU A 209 9.03 8.87 1.93
CA LEU A 209 10.22 9.52 2.48
C LEU A 209 10.69 10.69 1.60
N HIS A 210 10.77 10.47 0.30
CA HIS A 210 11.15 11.51 -0.66
C HIS A 210 10.16 12.68 -0.70
N LEU A 211 8.86 12.42 -0.60
CA LEU A 211 7.84 13.46 -0.62
C LEU A 211 8.05 14.41 0.57
N GLY A 212 8.20 13.84 1.77
CA GLY A 212 8.49 14.61 2.98
C GLY A 212 9.80 15.39 2.90
N ALA A 213 10.86 14.72 2.47
CA ALA A 213 12.18 15.34 2.35
C ALA A 213 12.18 16.48 1.32
N ALA A 214 11.48 16.31 0.19
CA ALA A 214 11.34 17.34 -0.83
C ALA A 214 10.58 18.57 -0.31
N LEU A 215 9.53 18.39 0.51
CA LEU A 215 8.84 19.50 1.18
C LEU A 215 9.75 20.28 2.13
N ALA A 216 10.70 19.58 2.78
CA ALA A 216 11.71 20.19 3.63
C ALA A 216 12.89 20.81 2.86
N GLY A 217 12.91 20.73 1.53
CA GLY A 217 13.95 21.30 0.67
C GLY A 217 15.19 20.42 0.50
N ALA A 218 15.06 19.10 0.67
CA ALA A 218 16.16 18.15 0.46
C ALA A 218 16.73 18.20 -0.96
N GLY A 219 18.05 18.11 -1.06
CA GLY A 219 18.76 17.94 -2.32
C GLY A 219 18.87 16.47 -2.76
N PRO A 220 19.39 16.20 -3.97
CA PRO A 220 19.52 14.86 -4.52
C PRO A 220 20.36 13.90 -3.65
N GLU A 221 21.36 14.39 -2.93
CA GLU A 221 22.21 13.59 -2.05
C GLU A 221 21.41 13.00 -0.88
N THR A 222 20.62 13.82 -0.19
CA THR A 222 19.74 13.37 0.90
C THR A 222 18.66 12.41 0.40
N LEU A 223 18.08 12.67 -0.78
CA LEU A 223 17.15 11.71 -1.39
C LEU A 223 17.82 10.37 -1.68
N ALA A 224 19.06 10.36 -2.16
CA ALA A 224 19.81 9.12 -2.38
C ALA A 224 20.11 8.36 -1.06
N GLU A 225 20.43 9.07 0.02
CA GLU A 225 20.58 8.46 1.35
C GLU A 225 19.26 7.84 1.85
N LEU A 226 18.13 8.55 1.66
CA LEU A 226 16.81 8.04 1.99
C LEU A 226 16.39 6.86 1.11
N SER A 227 16.74 6.82 -0.18
CA SER A 227 16.58 5.65 -1.05
C SER A 227 17.36 4.43 -0.52
N ALA A 228 18.61 4.64 -0.10
CA ALA A 228 19.46 3.56 0.39
C ALA A 228 18.89 2.89 1.66
N PHE A 229 18.09 3.61 2.44
CA PHE A 229 17.30 3.08 3.54
C PHE A 229 15.93 2.53 3.09
N GLY A 230 15.15 3.35 2.40
CA GLY A 230 13.72 3.14 2.16
C GLY A 230 13.43 2.05 1.14
N LEU A 231 14.26 1.89 0.11
CA LEU A 231 14.06 0.88 -0.93
C LEU A 231 14.21 -0.55 -0.39
N PRO A 232 15.34 -0.96 0.25
CA PRO A 232 15.47 -2.31 0.80
C PRO A 232 14.45 -2.56 1.92
N LEU A 233 14.11 -1.54 2.73
CA LEU A 233 13.06 -1.69 3.73
C LEU A 233 11.68 -1.93 3.08
N GLY A 234 11.38 -1.22 2.00
CA GLY A 234 10.14 -1.40 1.23
C GLY A 234 10.04 -2.79 0.62
N GLU A 235 11.16 -3.35 0.17
CA GLU A 235 11.22 -4.71 -0.35
C GLU A 235 10.97 -5.74 0.78
N ALA A 236 11.65 -5.59 1.92
CA ALA A 236 11.42 -6.42 3.10
C ALA A 236 9.97 -6.36 3.60
N PHE A 237 9.38 -5.15 3.59
CA PHE A 237 7.99 -4.93 3.96
C PHE A 237 7.02 -5.72 3.08
N GLN A 238 7.18 -5.65 1.75
CA GLN A 238 6.27 -6.36 0.85
C GLN A 238 6.49 -7.87 0.91
N LEU A 239 7.73 -8.35 1.03
CA LEU A 239 7.99 -9.78 1.22
C LEU A 239 7.31 -10.31 2.50
N ARG A 240 7.32 -9.53 3.59
CA ARG A 240 6.57 -9.87 4.80
C ARG A 240 5.07 -9.89 4.56
N ASP A 241 4.53 -8.93 3.82
CA ASP A 241 3.10 -8.89 3.48
C ASP A 241 2.71 -10.08 2.58
N ASP A 242 3.58 -10.53 1.65
CA ASP A 242 3.38 -11.75 0.83
C ASP A 242 3.34 -13.02 1.70
N LEU A 243 4.23 -13.13 2.71
CA LEU A 243 4.17 -14.22 3.69
C LEU A 243 2.85 -14.18 4.49
N LEU A 244 2.40 -13.00 4.91
CA LEU A 244 1.13 -12.85 5.61
C LEU A 244 -0.08 -13.19 4.72
N GLY A 245 -0.02 -12.92 3.43
CA GLY A 245 -1.07 -13.29 2.48
C GLY A 245 -1.27 -14.81 2.36
N VAL A 246 -0.19 -15.58 2.54
CA VAL A 246 -0.25 -17.05 2.50
C VAL A 246 -0.47 -17.65 3.89
N TYR A 247 0.20 -17.16 4.93
CA TYR A 247 0.26 -17.82 6.26
C TYR A 247 -0.48 -17.07 7.38
N GLY A 248 -0.84 -15.80 7.18
CA GLY A 248 -1.35 -14.94 8.26
C GLY A 248 -2.74 -15.31 8.78
N ASP A 249 -2.96 -15.06 10.08
CA ASP A 249 -4.28 -15.17 10.70
C ASP A 249 -5.27 -14.17 10.07
N PRO A 250 -6.46 -14.61 9.61
CA PRO A 250 -7.52 -13.73 9.10
C PRO A 250 -7.90 -12.57 10.02
N GLN A 251 -7.78 -12.74 11.35
CA GLN A 251 -8.03 -11.66 12.32
C GLN A 251 -6.99 -10.54 12.21
N THR A 252 -5.77 -10.86 11.76
CA THR A 252 -4.65 -9.94 11.61
C THR A 252 -4.59 -9.33 10.21
N THR A 253 -4.86 -10.12 9.17
CA THR A 253 -4.78 -9.68 7.75
C THR A 253 -6.06 -8.99 7.29
N GLY A 254 -7.22 -9.31 7.90
CA GLY A 254 -8.53 -8.82 7.49
C GLY A 254 -9.02 -9.43 6.17
N LYS A 255 -8.37 -10.51 5.72
CA LYS A 255 -8.65 -11.34 4.54
C LYS A 255 -8.59 -12.83 4.93
N PRO A 256 -9.22 -13.76 4.19
CA PRO A 256 -9.04 -15.19 4.43
C PRO A 256 -7.56 -15.61 4.35
N ALA A 257 -7.19 -16.70 5.01
CA ALA A 257 -5.83 -17.19 4.95
C ALA A 257 -5.57 -17.86 3.58
N GLY A 258 -4.45 -17.54 2.93
CA GLY A 258 -4.17 -18.04 1.58
C GLY A 258 -4.85 -17.24 0.46
N ASP A 259 -5.35 -16.04 0.74
CA ASP A 259 -6.01 -15.17 -0.24
C ASP A 259 -5.13 -14.90 -1.46
N ASP A 260 -3.82 -14.72 -1.27
CA ASP A 260 -2.88 -14.53 -2.38
C ASP A 260 -2.80 -15.75 -3.32
N LEU A 261 -3.03 -16.97 -2.81
CA LEU A 261 -3.09 -18.18 -3.64
C LEU A 261 -4.40 -18.25 -4.44
N VAL A 262 -5.51 -17.84 -3.82
CA VAL A 262 -6.84 -17.75 -4.45
C VAL A 262 -6.88 -16.65 -5.50
N GLU A 263 -6.28 -15.50 -5.23
CA GLU A 263 -6.08 -14.38 -6.17
C GLU A 263 -5.06 -14.74 -7.27
N GLY A 264 -4.28 -15.82 -7.09
CA GLY A 264 -3.34 -16.31 -8.10
C GLY A 264 -2.08 -15.46 -8.24
N LYS A 265 -1.69 -14.76 -7.17
CA LYS A 265 -0.55 -13.84 -7.19
C LYS A 265 0.75 -14.57 -7.48
N ARG A 266 1.56 -13.95 -8.33
CA ARG A 266 2.88 -14.45 -8.73
C ARG A 266 3.97 -13.79 -7.90
N THR A 267 3.88 -13.96 -6.59
CA THR A 267 4.80 -13.38 -5.60
C THR A 267 6.19 -14.00 -5.68
N VAL A 268 7.17 -13.37 -5.02
CA VAL A 268 8.53 -13.91 -4.92
C VAL A 268 8.54 -15.27 -4.21
N LEU A 269 7.69 -15.44 -3.19
CA LEU A 269 7.49 -16.70 -2.50
C LEU A 269 7.05 -17.82 -3.48
N VAL A 270 6.07 -17.53 -4.33
CA VAL A 270 5.57 -18.49 -5.32
C VAL A 270 6.64 -18.81 -6.36
N ALA A 271 7.36 -17.80 -6.87
CA ALA A 271 8.44 -18.03 -7.84
C ALA A 271 9.53 -18.94 -7.27
N LEU A 272 10.00 -18.68 -6.04
CA LEU A 272 10.97 -19.52 -5.34
C LEU A 272 10.43 -20.94 -5.09
N ALA A 273 9.15 -21.07 -4.74
CA ALA A 273 8.54 -22.38 -4.50
C ALA A 273 8.45 -23.21 -5.77
N LEU A 274 8.09 -22.61 -6.90
CA LEU A 274 8.04 -23.28 -8.20
C LEU A 274 9.43 -23.74 -8.66
N ASP A 275 10.48 -22.95 -8.39
CA ASP A 275 11.86 -23.29 -8.74
C ASP A 275 12.46 -24.36 -7.80
N GLY A 276 12.10 -24.34 -6.51
CA GLY A 276 12.65 -25.23 -5.48
C GLY A 276 11.92 -26.56 -5.31
N ALA A 277 10.66 -26.66 -5.71
CA ALA A 277 9.84 -27.86 -5.51
C ALA A 277 10.12 -28.98 -6.53
N PRO A 278 9.90 -30.25 -6.17
CA PRO A 278 9.87 -31.35 -7.14
C PRO A 278 8.86 -31.07 -8.27
N ALA A 279 9.15 -31.53 -9.49
CA ALA A 279 8.35 -31.21 -10.68
C ALA A 279 6.84 -31.52 -10.55
N SER A 280 6.46 -32.58 -9.81
CA SER A 280 5.05 -32.90 -9.54
C SER A 280 4.36 -31.86 -8.66
N ASP A 281 5.09 -31.34 -7.67
CA ASP A 281 4.58 -30.43 -6.64
C ASP A 281 4.57 -28.99 -7.18
N ALA A 282 5.60 -28.60 -7.92
CA ALA A 282 5.62 -27.35 -8.68
C ALA A 282 4.43 -27.28 -9.65
N ALA A 283 4.17 -28.37 -10.40
CA ALA A 283 3.04 -28.43 -11.31
C ALA A 283 1.68 -28.47 -10.60
N LEU A 284 1.62 -28.98 -9.36
CA LEU A 284 0.42 -28.90 -8.52
C LEU A 284 0.17 -27.45 -8.09
N LEU A 285 1.19 -26.78 -7.55
CA LEU A 285 1.10 -25.39 -7.11
C LEU A 285 0.68 -24.48 -8.27
N ASP A 286 1.37 -24.56 -9.41
CA ASP A 286 1.09 -23.70 -10.56
C ASP A 286 -0.34 -23.82 -11.09
N ARG A 287 -0.89 -25.04 -11.13
CA ARG A 287 -2.27 -25.28 -11.58
C ARG A 287 -3.35 -24.83 -10.59
N ALA A 288 -3.00 -24.70 -9.32
CA ALA A 288 -3.95 -24.36 -8.27
C ALA A 288 -4.09 -22.85 -8.05
N LEU A 289 -3.05 -22.07 -8.38
CA LEU A 289 -3.08 -20.61 -8.26
C LEU A 289 -4.21 -19.99 -9.08
N GLY A 290 -4.98 -19.08 -8.48
CA GLY A 290 -6.07 -18.39 -9.17
C GLY A 290 -7.33 -19.24 -9.34
N THR A 291 -7.43 -20.37 -8.65
CA THR A 291 -8.60 -21.26 -8.70
C THR A 291 -9.36 -21.21 -7.36
N PRO A 292 -10.64 -21.63 -7.32
CA PRO A 292 -11.32 -21.80 -6.05
C PRO A 292 -10.61 -22.86 -5.20
N LEU A 293 -10.10 -22.46 -4.03
CA LEU A 293 -9.41 -23.32 -3.08
C LEU A 293 -10.21 -23.39 -1.78
N ASP A 294 -10.37 -24.59 -1.21
CA ASP A 294 -10.83 -24.74 0.16
C ASP A 294 -9.66 -24.70 1.16
N GLU A 295 -9.97 -24.75 2.47
CA GLU A 295 -8.95 -24.72 3.51
C GLU A 295 -7.94 -25.88 3.41
N ALA A 296 -8.37 -27.06 2.94
CA ALA A 296 -7.51 -28.22 2.80
C ALA A 296 -6.58 -28.09 1.58
N ASP A 297 -7.08 -27.50 0.49
CA ASP A 297 -6.27 -27.16 -0.68
C ASP A 297 -5.20 -26.13 -0.31
N VAL A 298 -5.57 -25.05 0.40
CA VAL A 298 -4.61 -24.03 0.87
C VAL A 298 -3.52 -24.65 1.75
N GLU A 299 -3.90 -25.51 2.71
CA GLU A 299 -2.94 -26.17 3.60
C GLU A 299 -2.00 -27.11 2.83
N ARG A 300 -2.51 -27.81 1.81
CA ARG A 300 -1.69 -28.63 0.94
C ARG A 300 -0.68 -27.80 0.14
N LEU A 301 -1.08 -26.64 -0.39
CA LEU A 301 -0.19 -25.75 -1.13
C LEU A 301 0.88 -25.13 -0.22
N ARG A 302 0.54 -24.77 1.02
CA ARG A 302 1.53 -24.35 2.03
C ARG A 302 2.58 -25.43 2.28
N GLY A 303 2.15 -26.69 2.39
CA GLY A 303 3.07 -27.82 2.53
C GLY A 303 4.06 -27.94 1.36
N VAL A 304 3.63 -27.65 0.14
CA VAL A 304 4.53 -27.59 -1.05
C VAL A 304 5.51 -26.41 -0.92
N ILE A 305 5.01 -25.23 -0.56
CA ILE A 305 5.85 -24.02 -0.39
C ILE A 305 6.90 -24.24 0.71
N ASP A 306 6.52 -24.80 1.85
CA ASP A 306 7.45 -25.08 2.95
C ASP A 306 8.49 -26.14 2.55
N ALA A 307 8.06 -27.24 1.91
CA ALA A 307 8.96 -28.31 1.48
C ALA A 307 9.95 -27.88 0.38
N SER A 308 9.63 -26.83 -0.39
CA SER A 308 10.54 -26.24 -1.37
C SER A 308 11.67 -25.40 -0.73
N GLY A 309 11.52 -25.03 0.55
CA GLY A 309 12.41 -24.11 1.25
C GLY A 309 12.19 -22.62 0.91
N ALA A 310 11.19 -22.29 0.11
CA ALA A 310 10.91 -20.90 -0.30
C ALA A 310 10.55 -19.98 0.88
N HIS A 311 9.79 -20.49 1.85
CA HIS A 311 9.41 -19.72 3.04
C HIS A 311 10.65 -19.29 3.84
N GLU A 312 11.54 -20.23 4.20
CA GLU A 312 12.78 -19.92 4.93
C GLU A 312 13.70 -18.98 4.14
N GLN A 313 13.75 -19.13 2.81
CA GLN A 313 14.52 -18.23 1.95
C GLN A 313 13.97 -16.80 1.97
N VAL A 314 12.65 -16.62 1.89
CA VAL A 314 12.02 -15.29 1.95
C VAL A 314 12.25 -14.65 3.33
N GLU A 315 12.15 -15.41 4.42
CA GLU A 315 12.49 -14.92 5.77
C GLU A 315 13.93 -14.41 5.85
N ALA A 316 14.90 -15.18 5.32
CA ALA A 316 16.31 -14.77 5.29
C ALA A 316 16.54 -13.50 4.44
N VAL A 317 15.82 -13.35 3.32
CA VAL A 317 15.88 -12.15 2.48
C VAL A 317 15.28 -10.94 3.20
N ILE A 318 14.18 -11.10 3.93
CA ILE A 318 13.59 -10.04 4.76
C ILE A 318 14.60 -9.55 5.80
N ASP A 319 15.27 -10.46 6.51
CA ASP A 319 16.28 -10.11 7.51
C ASP A 319 17.46 -9.38 6.86
N GLN A 320 17.99 -9.89 5.75
CA GLN A 320 19.11 -9.27 5.03
C GLN A 320 18.76 -7.86 4.54
N LEU A 321 17.60 -7.67 3.92
CA LEU A 321 17.14 -6.37 3.44
C LEU A 321 16.90 -5.38 4.59
N THR A 322 16.40 -5.87 5.72
CA THR A 322 16.24 -5.06 6.94
C THR A 322 17.59 -4.58 7.46
N ASP A 323 18.59 -5.47 7.53
CA ASP A 323 19.94 -5.11 7.95
C ASP A 323 20.60 -4.10 7.01
N VAL A 324 20.43 -4.27 5.69
CA VAL A 324 20.91 -3.31 4.69
C VAL A 324 20.27 -1.93 4.89
N ALA A 325 18.95 -1.89 5.09
CA ALA A 325 18.23 -0.65 5.34
C ALA A 325 18.76 0.05 6.59
N LEU A 326 18.82 -0.66 7.73
CA LEU A 326 19.25 -0.09 9.01
C LEU A 326 20.70 0.40 8.94
N ALA A 327 21.61 -0.35 8.31
CA ALA A 327 22.98 0.07 8.12
C ALA A 327 23.11 1.31 7.22
N ALA A 328 22.22 1.48 6.23
CA ALA A 328 22.17 2.70 5.43
C ALA A 328 21.69 3.89 6.25
N LEU A 329 20.64 3.72 7.06
CA LEU A 329 20.13 4.76 7.95
C LEU A 329 21.18 5.23 8.98
N ASP A 330 21.98 4.30 9.50
CA ASP A 330 23.07 4.63 10.44
C ASP A 330 24.18 5.50 9.82
N ARG A 331 24.35 5.43 8.50
CA ARG A 331 25.35 6.25 7.77
C ARG A 331 24.78 7.54 7.20
N ALA A 332 23.46 7.69 7.15
CA ALA A 332 22.80 8.84 6.55
C ALA A 332 23.04 10.11 7.38
N SER A 333 23.11 11.24 6.70
CA SER A 333 23.28 12.57 7.29
C SER A 333 21.93 13.20 7.61
N VAL A 334 21.13 12.50 8.42
CA VAL A 334 19.78 12.90 8.84
C VAL A 334 19.74 13.24 10.33
N ASP A 335 18.72 14.01 10.71
CA ASP A 335 18.40 14.33 12.10
C ASP A 335 18.35 13.08 13.00
N ASP A 336 18.91 13.19 14.22
CA ASP A 336 19.08 12.05 15.14
C ASP A 336 17.75 11.52 15.67
N ASP A 337 16.78 12.40 15.98
CA ASP A 337 15.46 11.98 16.44
C ASP A 337 14.69 11.28 15.30
N ALA A 338 14.78 11.82 14.08
CA ALA A 338 14.21 11.19 12.91
C ALA A 338 14.82 9.80 12.64
N ARG A 339 16.14 9.65 12.82
CA ARG A 339 16.85 8.37 12.68
C ARG A 339 16.31 7.31 13.65
N GLU A 340 16.15 7.66 14.92
CA GLU A 340 15.63 6.72 15.93
C GLU A 340 14.20 6.28 15.64
N VAL A 341 13.35 7.19 15.18
CA VAL A 341 11.96 6.86 14.85
C VAL A 341 11.87 6.05 13.56
N LEU A 342 12.66 6.37 12.53
CA LEU A 342 12.73 5.58 11.30
C LEU A 342 13.23 4.14 11.56
N ARG A 343 14.18 3.95 12.49
CA ARG A 343 14.58 2.61 12.97
C ARG A 343 13.43 1.85 13.63
N SER A 344 12.62 2.55 14.43
CA SER A 344 11.44 1.98 15.08
C SER A 344 10.34 1.62 14.06
N LEU A 345 10.13 2.46 13.04
CA LEU A 345 9.24 2.17 11.92
C LEU A 345 9.71 0.95 11.14
N ALA A 346 11.00 0.87 10.82
CA ALA A 346 11.59 -0.26 10.11
C ALA A 346 11.29 -1.58 10.83
N THR A 347 11.48 -1.62 12.14
CA THR A 347 11.14 -2.78 12.96
C THR A 347 9.65 -3.12 12.92
N ALA A 348 8.78 -2.10 12.99
CA ALA A 348 7.33 -2.29 13.03
C ALA A 348 6.75 -2.81 11.71
N VAL A 349 7.36 -2.48 10.57
CA VAL A 349 6.89 -2.90 9.25
C VAL A 349 7.41 -4.27 8.83
N THR A 350 8.59 -4.69 9.31
CA THR A 350 9.19 -6.00 8.94
C THR A 350 8.88 -7.13 9.92
N ARG A 351 8.63 -6.84 11.20
CA ARG A 351 8.33 -7.85 12.24
C ARG A 351 6.84 -8.01 12.54
N ARG A 352 5.97 -7.79 11.55
CA ARG A 352 4.53 -8.02 11.69
C ARG A 352 4.32 -9.52 11.93
N THR A 353 3.89 -9.90 13.13
CA THR A 353 3.69 -11.30 13.51
C THR A 353 2.63 -11.95 12.62
N VAL A 354 2.98 -13.14 12.11
CA VAL A 354 2.07 -14.15 11.53
C VAL A 354 1.13 -14.67 12.61
#